data_AF-A0A5R2MUQ7-F1
#
_entry.id   AF-A0A5R2MUQ7-F1
#
_cell.length_a   1.000
_cell.length_b   1.000
_cell.length_c   1.000
_cell.angle_alpha   90.00
_cell.angle_beta   90.00
_cell.angle_gamma   90.00
#
_symmetry.space_group_name_H-M   'P 1'
#
loop_
_entity.id
_entity.type
_entity.pdbx_description
1 polymer ?
#
loop_
_entity_poly.entity_id
_entity_poly.type
_entity_poly.pdbx_seq_one_letter_code
_entity_poly.pdbx_strand_id
1 'polypeptide(L)' 'MTVAVDFRNVDIVFGADQAGSLAMIDKGATRAEILEKTGNVLGCAGASL' A
#
# COMPACT_ATOMS: atom_id res chain seq x y z
N MET A 1 12.31 1.21 28.26
CA MET A 1 12.54 1.10 26.80
C MET A 1 11.68 2.15 26.14
N THR A 2 12.27 3.05 25.35
CA THR A 2 11.53 4.01 24.51
C THR A 2 11.47 3.48 23.07
N VAL A 3 10.37 3.71 22.38
CA VAL A 3 10.23 3.36 20.96
C VAL A 3 11.18 4.25 20.15
N ALA A 4 12.04 3.63 19.34
CA ALA A 4 13.00 4.35 18.51
C ALA A 4 12.41 4.78 17.15
N VAL A 5 11.55 3.93 16.58
CA VAL A 5 10.82 4.16 15.32
C VAL A 5 9.44 3.52 15.46
N ASP A 6 8.42 4.19 14.95
CA ASP A 6 7.02 3.79 15.01
C ASP A 6 6.43 3.92 13.60
N PHE A 7 5.97 2.81 13.03
CA PHE A 7 5.29 2.80 11.73
C PHE A 7 3.79 2.72 11.93
N ARG A 8 3.06 3.56 11.21
CA ARG A 8 1.60 3.58 11.27
C ARG A 8 1.03 3.63 9.87
N ASN A 9 0.18 2.66 9.55
CA ASN A 9 -0.61 2.60 8.31
C ASN A 9 0.26 2.81 7.05
N VAL A 10 1.36 2.08 6.96
CA VAL A 10 2.31 2.20 5.83
C VAL A 10 1.85 1.36 4.65
N ASP A 11 1.81 2.00 3.49
CA ASP A 11 1.54 1.36 2.20
C ASP A 11 2.80 1.36 1.32
N ILE A 12 3.02 0.27 0.59
CA ILE A 12 4.16 0.14 -0.33
C ILE A 12 3.62 -0.35 -1.67
N VAL A 13 3.82 0.43 -2.72
CA VAL A 13 3.40 0.10 -4.09
C VAL A 13 4.58 0.26 -5.05
N PHE A 14 4.76 -0.70 -5.96
CA PHE A 14 5.75 -0.66 -7.01
C PHE A 14 5.07 -0.50 -8.38
N GLY A 15 5.50 0.48 -9.16
CA GLY A 15 4.96 0.75 -10.50
C GLY A 15 4.85 2.25 -10.79
N ALA A 16 4.22 2.60 -11.90
CA ALA A 16 4.16 3.97 -12.40
C ALA A 16 2.98 4.78 -11.83
N ASP A 17 1.82 4.13 -11.61
CA ASP A 17 0.60 4.81 -11.12
C ASP A 17 0.39 4.64 -9.60
N GLN A 18 1.33 5.13 -8.78
CA GLN A 18 1.21 4.92 -7.33
C GLN A 18 -0.04 5.60 -6.75
N ALA A 19 -0.42 6.77 -7.28
CA ALA A 19 -1.58 7.51 -6.80
C ALA A 19 -2.89 6.75 -7.04
N GLY A 20 -3.07 6.15 -8.22
CA GLY A 20 -4.22 5.31 -8.51
C GLY A 20 -4.27 4.07 -7.61
N SER A 21 -3.14 3.42 -7.38
CA SER A 21 -3.06 2.27 -6.47
C SER A 21 -3.37 2.65 -5.01
N LEU A 22 -2.85 3.77 -4.51
CA LEU A 22 -3.12 4.24 -3.15
C LEU A 22 -4.63 4.52 -2.95
N ALA A 23 -5.26 5.20 -3.89
CA ALA A 23 -6.70 5.45 -3.84
C ALA A 23 -7.55 4.16 -3.88
N MET A 24 -7.01 3.07 -4.44
CA MET A 24 -7.64 1.75 -4.40
C MET A 24 -7.40 1.04 -3.06
N ILE A 25 -6.20 1.15 -2.48
CA ILE A 25 -5.87 0.63 -1.15
C ILE A 25 -6.79 1.26 -0.10
N ASP A 26 -6.97 2.58 -0.14
CA ASP A 26 -7.88 3.33 0.75
C ASP A 26 -9.34 2.85 0.66
N LYS A 27 -9.74 2.32 -0.50
CA LYS A 27 -11.08 1.75 -0.73
C LYS A 27 -11.19 0.28 -0.32
N GLY A 28 -10.12 -0.32 0.20
CA GLY A 28 -10.07 -1.73 0.59
C GLY A 28 -9.90 -2.70 -0.58
N ALA A 29 -9.39 -2.23 -1.72
CA ALA A 29 -9.11 -3.10 -2.86
C ALA A 29 -8.01 -4.12 -2.52
N THR A 30 -8.15 -5.32 -3.07
CA THR A 30 -7.18 -6.40 -2.90
C THR A 30 -5.95 -6.18 -3.79
N ARG A 31 -4.84 -6.81 -3.42
CA ARG A 31 -3.61 -6.85 -4.24
C ARG A 31 -3.89 -7.25 -5.69
N ALA A 32 -4.76 -8.24 -5.91
CA ALA A 32 -5.08 -8.74 -7.23
C ALA A 32 -5.81 -7.69 -8.07
N GLU A 33 -6.80 -7.02 -7.51
CA GLU A 33 -7.55 -5.96 -8.20
C GLU A 33 -6.67 -4.76 -8.52
N ILE A 34 -5.77 -4.37 -7.62
CA ILE A 34 -4.82 -3.28 -7.85
C ILE A 34 -3.89 -3.64 -9.01
N LEU A 35 -3.35 -4.86 -9.03
CA LEU A 35 -2.49 -5.32 -10.10
C LEU A 35 -3.23 -5.35 -11.45
N GLU A 36 -4.44 -5.88 -11.49
CA GLU A 36 -5.23 -5.98 -12.71
C GLU A 36 -5.60 -4.60 -13.27
N LYS A 37 -5.99 -3.65 -12.42
CA LYS A 37 -6.46 -2.32 -12.86
C LYS A 37 -5.35 -1.33 -13.14
N THR A 38 -4.23 -1.41 -12.42
CA THR A 38 -3.15 -0.41 -12.49
C THR A 38 -1.86 -0.95 -13.09
N GLY A 39 -1.70 -2.28 -13.17
CA GLY A 39 -0.43 -2.91 -13.51
C GLY A 39 0.63 -2.82 -12.39
N ASN A 40 0.31 -2.21 -11.25
CA ASN A 40 1.24 -2.02 -10.14
C ASN A 40 1.16 -3.16 -9.13
N VAL A 41 2.29 -3.43 -8.48
CA VAL A 41 2.41 -4.48 -7.46
C VAL A 41 2.29 -3.87 -6.08
N LEU A 42 1.28 -4.33 -5.31
CA LEU A 42 1.12 -3.96 -3.90
C LEU A 42 2.10 -4.76 -3.03
N GLY A 43 3.09 -4.11 -2.43
CA GLY A 43 4.03 -4.70 -1.47
C GLY A 43 3.39 -4.92 -0.09
N CYS A 44 2.79 -3.89 0.47
CA CYS A 44 2.09 -3.91 1.75
C CYS A 44 0.95 -2.88 1.75
N ALA A 45 -0.13 -3.18 2.47
CA ALA A 45 -1.21 -2.25 2.77
C ALA A 45 -1.42 -2.15 4.28
N GLY A 46 -1.36 -0.93 4.83
CA GLY A 46 -1.68 -0.63 6.23
C GLY A 46 -0.75 -1.24 7.27
N ALA A 47 0.55 -1.45 6.97
CA ALA A 47 1.49 -1.99 7.96
C ALA A 47 1.71 -1.02 9.13
N SER A 48 1.73 -1.58 10.35
CA SER A 48 2.12 -0.87 11.57
C SER A 48 3.11 -1.72 12.37
N LEU A 49 4.13 -1.10 12.97
CA LEU A 49 5.23 -1.75 13.70
C LEU A 49 5.78 -0.88 14.83
#